data_AF-A0A1Q5R5Q4-F1
#
_entry.id   AF-A0A1Q5R5Q4-F1
#
_cell.length_a   1.000
_cell.length_b   1.000
_cell.length_c   1.000
_cell.angle_alpha   90.00
_cell.angle_beta   90.00
_cell.angle_gamma   90.00
#
_symmetry.space_group_name_H-M   'P 1'
#
loop_
_entity.id
_entity.type
_entity.pdbx_description
1 polymer ?
#
loop_
_entity_poly.entity_id
_entity_poly.type
_entity_poly.pdbx_seq_one_letter_code
_entity_poly.pdbx_strand_id
1 'polypeptide(L)'
;CDSRDKLDDVMRNKIIPLLAEYFYDDWEKVRLVLGELSDEGNFIVRTKLPQPPMLSEDDASERFRYTIRSTFSDAAYEELI
;
A
#
# COMPACT_ATOMS: atom_id res chain seq x y z
N CYS A 1 -12.83 14.42 -19.16
CA CYS A 1 -12.58 12.97 -18.99
C CYS A 1 -12.55 12.75 -17.48
N ASP A 2 -13.73 12.72 -16.85
CA ASP A 2 -13.88 12.98 -15.42
C ASP A 2 -13.97 11.71 -14.58
N SER A 3 -14.17 10.56 -15.22
CA SER A 3 -14.47 9.33 -14.50
C SER A 3 -13.24 8.72 -13.82
N ARG A 4 -12.06 8.86 -14.43
CA ARG A 4 -10.83 8.25 -13.90
C ARG A 4 -10.31 8.97 -12.66
N ASP A 5 -10.17 10.28 -12.73
CA ASP A 5 -9.71 11.09 -11.59
C ASP A 5 -10.61 10.90 -10.36
N LYS A 6 -11.93 10.79 -10.59
CA LYS A 6 -12.91 10.47 -9.54
C LYS A 6 -12.74 9.05 -8.98
N LEU A 7 -12.39 8.08 -9.81
CA LEU A 7 -12.15 6.71 -9.36
C LEU A 7 -10.87 6.62 -8.54
N ASP A 8 -9.80 7.29 -8.98
CA ASP A 8 -8.54 7.40 -8.25
C ASP A 8 -8.77 8.05 -6.87
N ASP A 9 -9.56 9.13 -6.82
CA ASP A 9 -9.93 9.82 -5.58
C ASP A 9 -10.73 8.90 -4.62
N VAL A 10 -11.73 8.18 -5.15
CA VAL A 10 -12.52 7.23 -4.36
C VAL A 10 -11.66 6.08 -3.85
N MET A 11 -10.75 5.53 -4.66
CA MET A 11 -9.84 4.48 -4.22
C MET A 11 -8.94 4.97 -3.09
N ARG A 12 -8.32 6.14 -3.26
CA ARG A 12 -7.37 6.72 -2.30
C ARG A 12 -8.01 7.18 -1.00
N ASN A 13 -9.16 7.82 -1.07
CA ASN A 13 -9.78 8.48 0.09
C ASN A 13 -10.89 7.65 0.74
N LYS A 14 -11.40 6.61 0.06
CA LYS A 14 -12.46 5.74 0.60
C LYS A 14 -12.05 4.28 0.69
N ILE A 15 -11.71 3.66 -0.44
CA ILE A 15 -11.51 2.19 -0.47
C ILE A 15 -10.27 1.79 0.34
N ILE A 16 -9.11 2.41 0.07
CA ILE A 16 -7.85 2.08 0.77
C ILE A 16 -7.97 2.33 2.28
N PRO A 17 -8.47 3.48 2.78
CA PRO A 17 -8.67 3.69 4.21
C PRO A 17 -9.64 2.69 4.85
N LEU A 18 -10.74 2.34 4.19
CA LEU A 18 -11.69 1.35 4.71
C LEU A 18 -11.06 -0.04 4.83
N LEU A 19 -10.23 -0.44 3.86
CA LEU A 19 -9.49 -1.71 3.94
C LEU A 19 -8.47 -1.66 5.07
N ALA A 20 -7.75 -0.55 5.25
CA ALA A 20 -6.81 -0.38 6.35
C ALA A 20 -7.52 -0.51 7.71
N GLU A 21 -8.68 0.12 7.87
CA GLU A 21 -9.50 -0.03 9.08
C GLU A 21 -10.00 -1.47 9.27
N TYR A 22 -10.49 -2.11 8.21
CA TYR A 22 -10.97 -3.49 8.24
C TYR A 22 -9.89 -4.48 8.66
N PHE A 23 -8.65 -4.26 8.21
CA PHE A 23 -7.49 -5.10 8.52
C PHE A 23 -6.71 -4.63 9.75
N TYR A 24 -7.22 -3.67 10.54
CA TYR A 24 -6.52 -3.13 11.71
C TYR A 24 -5.11 -2.60 11.40
N ASP A 25 -4.98 -1.78 10.34
CA ASP A 25 -3.72 -1.22 9.84
C ASP A 25 -2.70 -2.27 9.36
N ASP A 26 -3.14 -3.49 9.06
CA ASP A 26 -2.30 -4.54 8.45
C ASP A 26 -2.16 -4.30 6.94
N TRP A 27 -1.20 -3.44 6.59
CA TRP A 27 -0.91 -3.05 5.22
C TRP A 27 -0.47 -4.22 4.33
N GLU A 28 0.07 -5.32 4.87
CA GLU A 28 0.38 -6.49 4.05
C GLU A 28 -0.88 -7.17 3.53
N LYS A 29 -1.92 -7.27 4.36
CA LYS A 29 -3.23 -7.78 3.92
C LYS A 29 -3.94 -6.84 2.97
N VAL A 30 -3.88 -5.52 3.23
CA VAL A 30 -4.45 -4.51 2.32
C VAL A 30 -3.85 -4.65 0.92
N ARG A 31 -2.51 -4.76 0.85
CA ARG A 31 -1.79 -4.96 -0.41
C ARG A 31 -2.17 -6.25 -1.11
N LEU A 32 -2.33 -7.35 -0.36
CA LEU A 32 -2.77 -8.63 -0.91
C LEU A 32 -4.15 -8.53 -1.57
N VAL A 33 -5.11 -7.84 -0.93
CA VAL A 33 -6.47 -7.63 -1.49
C VAL A 33 -6.45 -6.72 -2.71
N LEU A 34 -5.52 -5.76 -2.75
CA LEU A 34 -5.30 -4.90 -3.92
C LEU A 34 -4.53 -5.59 -5.06
N GLY A 35 -4.19 -6.88 -4.93
CA GLY A 35 -3.43 -7.63 -5.92
C GLY A 35 -1.94 -7.25 -6.00
N GLU A 36 -1.40 -6.58 -4.99
CA GLU A 36 -0.02 -6.10 -5.02
C GLU A 36 0.99 -7.20 -4.66
N LEU A 37 1.64 -7.74 -5.69
CA LEU A 37 2.64 -8.80 -5.53
C LEU A 37 4.08 -8.28 -5.38
N SER A 38 4.37 -7.07 -5.86
CA SER A 38 5.73 -6.48 -5.92
C SER A 38 5.89 -5.33 -4.94
N ASP A 39 7.09 -5.08 -4.40
CA ASP A 39 7.36 -3.99 -3.44
C ASP A 39 7.01 -2.59 -3.97
N GLU A 40 7.18 -2.35 -5.27
CA GLU A 40 6.82 -1.06 -5.88
C GLU A 40 5.32 -0.78 -5.83
N GLY A 41 4.49 -1.82 -5.97
CA GLY A 41 3.03 -1.67 -5.96
C GLY A 41 2.46 -0.78 -7.07
N ASN A 42 1.19 -1.01 -7.37
CA ASN A 42 0.40 -0.17 -8.26
C ASN A 42 -0.35 0.94 -7.49
N PHE A 43 -0.77 0.65 -6.26
CA PHE A 43 -1.46 1.56 -5.34
C PHE A 43 -0.59 1.92 -4.13
N ILE A 44 0.10 0.94 -3.53
CA ILE A 44 0.84 1.12 -2.26
C ILE A 44 2.29 0.63 -2.41
N VAL A 45 3.22 1.57 -2.29
CA VAL A 45 4.66 1.26 -2.30
C VAL A 45 5.04 0.72 -0.93
N ARG A 46 5.64 -0.48 -0.88
CA ARG A 46 6.29 -1.04 0.31
C ARG A 46 7.79 -0.77 0.23
N THR A 47 8.33 -0.10 1.24
CA THR A 47 9.78 0.15 1.36
C THR A 47 10.28 -0.39 2.68
N LYS A 48 11.22 -1.34 2.64
CA LYS A 48 11.89 -1.84 3.85
C LYS A 48 12.74 -0.74 4.47
N LEU A 49 12.49 -0.41 5.73
CA LEU A 49 13.24 0.60 6.46
C LEU A 49 14.51 -0.03 7.03
N PRO A 50 15.67 0.65 6.91
CA PRO A 50 16.89 0.19 7.55
C PRO A 50 16.72 0.24 9.08
N GLN A 51 17.37 -0.70 9.75
CA GLN A 51 17.38 -0.77 11.20
C GLN A 51 17.96 0.52 11.79
N PRO A 52 17.34 1.10 12.84
CA PRO A 52 17.92 2.22 13.55
C PRO A 52 19.27 1.80 14.16
N PRO A 53 20.32 2.62 14.03
CA PRO A 53 21.66 2.27 14.51
C PRO A 53 21.77 2.10 16.04
N MET A 54 20.71 2.40 16.80
CA MET A 54 20.67 2.25 18.27
C MET A 54 20.07 0.93 18.77
N LEU A 55 19.62 0.03 17.89
CA LEU A 55 19.02 -1.26 18.25
C LEU A 55 19.97 -2.42 17.92
N SER A 56 20.07 -3.39 18.81
CA SER A 56 20.80 -4.65 18.62
C SER A 56 20.12 -5.51 17.54
N GLU A 57 20.89 -6.24 16.71
CA GLU A 57 20.38 -7.10 15.61
C GLU A 57 19.35 -8.15 16.06
N ASP A 58 19.40 -8.57 17.33
CA ASP A 58 18.48 -9.57 17.91
C ASP A 58 17.06 -9.02 18.20
N ASP A 59 16.90 -7.70 18.30
CA ASP A 59 15.63 -7.02 18.60
C ASP A 59 15.01 -6.35 17.35
N ALA A 60 15.60 -6.59 16.17
CA ALA A 60 15.26 -5.92 14.93
C ALA A 60 14.03 -6.55 14.27
N SER A 61 12.83 -6.09 14.66
CA SER A 61 11.63 -6.37 13.88
C SER A 61 11.74 -5.71 12.50
N GLU A 62 11.41 -6.45 11.43
CA GLU A 62 11.37 -5.90 10.08
C GLU A 62 10.33 -4.78 10.01
N ARG A 63 10.80 -3.55 9.73
CA ARG A 63 9.93 -2.38 9.62
C ARG A 63 9.75 -2.03 8.16
N PHE A 64 8.51 -1.88 7.75
CA PHE A 64 8.14 -1.43 6.41
C PHE A 64 7.47 -0.07 6.48
N ARG A 65 7.79 0.78 5.52
CA ARG A 65 7.04 2.01 5.24
C ARG A 65 6.12 1.73 4.07
N TYR A 66 4.84 2.07 4.25
CA TYR A 66 3.82 1.98 3.21
C TYR A 66 3.47 3.39 2.75
N THR A 67 3.49 3.63 1.45
CA THR A 67 3.15 4.94 0.86
C THR A 67 2.11 4.76 -0.23
N ILE A 68 0.96 5.40 -0.09
CA ILE A 68 -0.09 5.40 -1.11
C ILE A 68 0.36 6.32 -2.26
N ARG A 69 0.36 5.80 -3.49
CA ARG A 69 0.71 6.59 -4.68
C ARG A 69 -0.32 7.69 -4.92
N SER A 70 0.14 8.82 -5.46
CA SER A 70 -0.73 9.94 -5.83
C SER A 70 -1.46 9.72 -7.16
N THR A 71 -0.95 8.84 -8.00
CA THR A 71 -1.49 8.53 -9.33
C THR A 71 -1.36 7.03 -9.58
N PHE A 72 -2.43 6.40 -10.07
CA PHE A 72 -2.48 4.96 -10.35
C PHE A 72 -2.35 4.69 -11.85
N SER A 73 -1.60 3.66 -12.22
CA SER A 73 -1.50 3.19 -13.61
C SER A 73 -2.79 2.49 -14.04
N ASP A 74 -3.11 2.40 -15.33
CA ASP A 74 -4.29 1.65 -15.79
C ASP A 74 -4.19 0.16 -15.41
N ALA A 75 -2.99 -0.40 -15.54
CA ALA A 75 -2.68 -1.77 -15.17
C ALA A 75 -2.93 -2.06 -13.69
N ALA A 76 -2.98 -1.02 -12.82
CA ALA A 76 -3.31 -1.18 -11.41
C ALA A 76 -4.68 -1.84 -11.20
N TYR A 77 -5.66 -1.47 -12.02
CA TYR A 77 -7.02 -1.98 -11.91
C TYR A 77 -7.21 -3.34 -12.58
N GLU A 78 -6.33 -3.72 -13.49
CA GLU A 78 -6.34 -5.04 -14.15
C GLU A 78 -5.79 -6.14 -13.23
N GLU A 79 -4.93 -5.77 -12.28
CA GLU A 79 -4.31 -6.68 -11.32
C GLU A 79 -5.14 -6.86 -10.03
N LEU A 80 -6.29 -6.19 -9.92
CA LEU A 80 -7.24 -6.41 -8.82
C LEU A 80 -7.83 -7.82 -8.93
N ILE A 81 -7.65 -8.61 -7.87
CA ILE A 81 -8.14 -10.00 -7.77
C ILE A 81 -9.63 -10.07 -7.39
#